data_AF-A0A821TFY1-F1
#
_entry.id   AF-A0A821TFY1-F1
#
_cell.length_a   1.000
_cell.length_b   1.000
_cell.length_c   1.000
_cell.angle_alpha   90.00
_cell.angle_beta   90.00
_cell.angle_gamma   90.00
#
_symmetry.space_group_name_H-M   'P 1'
#
loop_
_entity.id
_entity.type
_entity.pdbx_description
1 polymer ?
#
loop_
_entity_poly.entity_id
_entity_poly.type
_entity_poly.pdbx_seq_one_letter_code
_entity_poly.pdbx_strand_id
1 'polypeptide(L)' 'MPSNVRKGPGPGDQGLIHSIEHPLKASGHLQILHGNLAPDGAVAKITGKEGLWFEGQALVYDSEELMMEGFIRGD' A
#
# COMPACT_ATOMS: atom_id res chain seq x y z
N MET A 1 -19.62 -5.03 -21.95
CA MET A 1 -19.35 -5.76 -20.69
C MET A 1 -18.89 -7.15 -21.06
N PRO A 2 -17.84 -7.69 -20.41
CA PRO A 2 -17.45 -9.09 -20.55
C PRO A 2 -18.67 -10.00 -20.30
N SER A 3 -18.75 -11.13 -21.00
CA SER A 3 -19.92 -12.05 -20.98
C SER A 3 -20.22 -12.64 -19.59
N ASN A 4 -19.26 -12.60 -18.68
CA ASN A 4 -19.38 -13.06 -17.30
C ASN A 4 -19.87 -11.98 -16.31
N VAL A 5 -20.02 -10.72 -16.73
CA VAL A 5 -20.54 -9.64 -15.88
C VAL A 5 -22.03 -9.44 -16.15
N ARG A 6 -22.87 -9.91 -15.22
CA ARG A 6 -24.33 -9.70 -15.27
C ARG A 6 -24.68 -8.31 -14.75
N LYS A 7 -25.62 -7.64 -15.41
CA LYS A 7 -26.16 -6.35 -14.96
C LYS A 7 -27.07 -6.58 -13.74
N GLY A 8 -26.55 -6.32 -12.55
CA GLY A 8 -27.33 -6.29 -11.31
C GLY A 8 -27.85 -4.89 -10.98
N PRO A 9 -28.62 -4.72 -9.90
CA PRO A 9 -28.84 -3.40 -9.33
C PRO A 9 -27.47 -2.76 -9.06
N GLY A 10 -27.31 -1.50 -9.47
CA GLY A 10 -26.09 -0.73 -9.16
C GLY A 10 -25.90 -0.62 -7.65
N PRO A 11 -24.71 -0.22 -7.18
CA PRO A 11 -24.38 -0.25 -5.76
C PRO A 11 -25.32 0.63 -4.90
N GLY A 12 -25.99 1.62 -5.49
CA GLY A 12 -26.80 2.58 -4.73
C GLY A 12 -25.93 3.51 -3.91
N ASP A 13 -26.56 4.35 -3.09
CA ASP A 13 -25.90 5.40 -2.32
C ASP A 13 -25.52 4.90 -0.91
N GLN A 14 -24.56 3.99 -0.87
CA GLN A 14 -24.19 3.19 0.32
C GLN A 14 -22.82 3.56 0.94
N GLY A 15 -22.01 4.39 0.28
CA GLY A 15 -20.74 4.89 0.79
C GLY A 15 -19.57 3.88 0.90
N LEU A 16 -19.78 2.60 0.60
CA LEU A 16 -18.74 1.56 0.53
C LEU A 16 -18.02 1.56 -0.82
N ILE A 17 -18.75 1.64 -1.94
CA ILE A 17 -18.20 1.72 -3.30
C ILE A 17 -18.36 3.14 -3.82
N HIS A 18 -17.23 3.80 -4.04
CA HIS A 18 -17.15 5.16 -4.57
C HIS A 18 -17.26 5.18 -6.10
N SER A 19 -17.79 6.28 -6.64
CA SER A 19 -17.81 6.50 -8.08
C SER A 19 -16.41 6.84 -8.60
N ILE A 20 -16.23 6.78 -9.92
CA ILE A 20 -14.95 7.11 -10.58
C ILE A 20 -14.66 8.61 -10.45
N GLU A 21 -15.70 9.44 -10.39
CA GLU A 21 -15.61 10.90 -10.24
C GLU A 21 -15.23 11.31 -8.81
N HIS A 22 -15.59 10.51 -7.81
CA HIS A 22 -15.31 10.75 -6.39
C HIS A 22 -14.57 9.59 -5.73
N PRO A 23 -13.38 9.21 -6.23
CA PRO A 23 -12.64 8.07 -5.70
C PRO A 23 -12.04 8.40 -4.33
N LEU A 24 -11.79 7.38 -3.52
CA LEU A 24 -11.06 7.54 -2.24
C LEU A 24 -9.62 8.04 -2.44
N LYS A 25 -8.99 7.62 -3.54
CA LYS A 25 -7.65 8.03 -3.98
C LYS A 25 -7.63 8.02 -5.50
N ALA A 26 -6.98 9.01 -6.11
CA ALA A 26 -6.91 9.14 -7.57
C ALA A 26 -6.15 8.00 -8.28
N SER A 27 -5.33 7.24 -7.55
CA SER A 27 -4.56 6.10 -8.05
C SER A 27 -4.67 4.90 -7.11
N GLY A 28 -4.25 3.72 -7.59
CA GLY A 28 -4.20 2.50 -6.78
C GLY A 28 -3.27 2.61 -5.57
N HIS A 29 -3.49 1.76 -4.56
CA HIS A 29 -2.66 1.74 -3.35
C HIS A 29 -1.31 1.09 -3.56
N LEU A 30 -1.19 0.12 -4.46
CA LEU A 30 0.09 -0.54 -4.72
C LEU A 30 0.97 0.37 -5.58
N GLN A 31 2.22 0.54 -5.14
CA GLN A 31 3.27 1.23 -5.86
C GLN A 31 4.47 0.28 -5.99
N ILE A 32 5.13 0.35 -7.15
CA ILE A 32 6.39 -0.35 -7.38
C ILE A 32 7.52 0.65 -7.12
N LEU A 33 8.42 0.30 -6.21
CA LEU A 33 9.59 1.09 -5.87
C LEU A 33 10.82 0.46 -6.51
N HIS A 34 11.65 1.29 -7.14
CA HIS A 34 12.96 0.90 -7.65
C HIS A 34 14.05 1.77 -7.03
N GLY A 35 15.27 1.26 -7.00
CA GLY A 35 16.42 2.00 -6.50
C GLY A 35 17.62 1.08 -6.27
N ASN A 36 18.65 1.63 -5.64
CA ASN A 36 19.87 0.87 -5.32
C ASN A 36 19.61 -0.36 -4.42
N LEU A 37 18.68 -0.26 -3.46
CA LEU A 37 18.32 -1.36 -2.56
C LEU A 37 17.27 -2.33 -3.14
N ALA A 38 16.53 -1.92 -4.18
CA ALA A 38 15.50 -2.71 -4.82
C ALA A 38 15.62 -2.61 -6.36
N PRO A 39 16.71 -3.13 -6.95
CA PRO A 39 16.96 -2.99 -8.39
C PRO A 39 15.86 -3.67 -9.23
N ASP A 40 15.42 -4.86 -8.81
CA ASP A 40 14.36 -5.62 -9.50
C ASP A 40 12.94 -5.20 -9.08
N GLY A 41 12.85 -4.25 -8.14
CA GLY A 41 11.60 -3.69 -7.65
C GLY A 41 11.17 -4.21 -6.28
N ALA A 42 10.39 -3.39 -5.58
CA ALA A 42 9.69 -3.73 -4.34
C ALA A 42 8.25 -3.23 -4.40
N VAL A 43 7.35 -3.82 -3.62
CA VAL A 43 5.92 -3.45 -3.59
C VAL A 43 5.58 -2.77 -2.27
N ALA A 44 5.01 -1.57 -2.35
CA ALA A 44 4.53 -0.84 -1.18
C ALA A 44 3.03 -0.52 -1.29
N LYS A 45 2.33 -0.50 -0.15
CA LYS A 45 0.96 -0.01 -0.03
C LYS A 45 1.00 1.45 0.43
N ILE A 46 0.72 2.39 -0.47
CA ILE A 46 0.76 3.83 -0.22
C ILE A 46 -0.67 4.37 -0.16
N THR A 47 -1.11 4.78 1.03
CA THR A 47 -2.46 5.34 1.25
C THR A 47 -2.55 6.82 0.86
N GLY A 48 -1.41 7.52 0.87
CA GLY A 48 -1.32 8.97 0.59
C GLY A 48 -1.36 9.83 1.85
N LYS A 49 -1.28 9.23 3.04
CA LYS A 49 -1.25 9.92 4.35
C LYS A 49 0.15 9.96 4.97
N GLU A 50 1.09 9.23 4.38
CA GLU A 50 2.44 8.99 4.90
C GLU A 50 3.43 10.10 4.52
N GLY A 51 3.10 10.94 3.53
CA GLY A 51 4.04 11.88 2.89
C GLY A 51 4.73 11.27 1.66
N LEU A 52 5.65 12.01 1.05
CA LEU A 52 6.35 11.61 -0.18
C LEU A 52 7.78 11.11 0.06
N TRP A 53 8.30 11.25 1.28
CA TRP A 53 9.71 10.97 1.57
C TRP A 53 9.93 10.55 3.02
N PHE A 54 10.90 9.65 3.21
CA PHE A 54 11.32 9.16 4.52
C PHE A 54 12.84 8.91 4.50
N GLU A 55 13.52 9.31 5.57
CA GLU A 55 14.95 9.07 5.80
C GLU A 55 15.19 8.76 7.27
N GLY A 56 16.07 7.80 7.54
CA GLY A 56 16.43 7.37 8.89
C GLY A 56 17.61 6.41 8.87
N GLN A 57 18.19 6.16 10.05
CA GLN A 57 19.25 5.17 10.22
C GLN A 57 18.70 3.76 9.97
N ALA A 58 19.43 2.94 9.21
CA ALA A 58 19.06 1.55 9.00
C ALA A 58 19.31 0.73 10.28
N LEU A 59 18.26 0.11 10.80
CA LEU A 59 18.33 -0.94 11.83
C LEU A 59 18.07 -2.28 11.13
N VAL A 60 19.10 -3.13 11.06
CA VAL A 60 19.12 -4.35 10.23
C VAL A 60 19.09 -5.59 11.12
N TYR A 61 18.21 -6.52 10.78
CA TYR A 61 18.03 -7.79 11.49
C TYR A 61 17.88 -8.92 10.47
N ASP A 62 18.41 -10.10 10.81
CA ASP A 62 18.38 -11.28 9.94
C ASP A 62 17.11 -12.14 10.11
N SER A 63 16.24 -11.81 11.07
CA SER A 63 14.95 -12.47 11.27
C SER A 63 13.91 -11.55 11.91
N GLU A 64 12.64 -11.95 11.83
CA GLU A 64 11.53 -11.26 12.49
C GLU A 64 11.66 -11.27 14.02
N GLU A 65 12.08 -12.39 14.60
CA GLU A 65 12.27 -12.55 16.04
C GLU A 65 13.36 -11.61 16.56
N LEU A 66 14.50 -11.52 15.85
CA LEU A 66 15.58 -10.61 16.21
C LEU A 66 15.16 -9.14 16.11
N MET A 67 14.38 -8.79 15.10
CA MET A 67 13.81 -7.45 14.96
C MET A 67 12.87 -7.13 16.14
N MET A 68 12.02 -8.08 16.54
CA MET A 68 11.11 -7.90 17.68
C MET A 68 11.86 -7.72 19.00
N GLU A 69 12.91 -8.52 19.24
CA GLU A 69 13.77 -8.37 20.41
C GLU A 69 14.47 -7.00 20.44
N GLY A 70 14.98 -6.52 19.30
CA GLY A 70 15.57 -5.19 19.15
C GLY A 70 14.56 -4.07 19.41
N PHE A 71 13.34 -4.20 18.88
CA PHE A 71 12.25 -3.26 19.15
C PHE A 71 11.88 -3.19 20.63
N ILE A 72 11.76 -4.32 21.31
CA ILE A 72 11.44 -4.39 22.75
C ILE A 72 12.57 -3.78 23.60
N ARG A 73 13.82 -3.96 23.17
CA ARG A 73 15.00 -3.37 23.83
C ARG A 73 15.11 -1.86 23.61
N GLY A 74 14.55 -1.34 22.52
CA GLY A 74 14.56 0.07 22.16
C GLY A 74 15.83 0.49 21.41
N ASP A 75 16.32 -0.39 20.53
CA ASP A 75 17.43 -0.11 19.61
C ASP A 75 17.13 1.03 18.61
#